data_AF-A0A5N6NKE4-F1
#
_entry.id   AF-A0A5N6NKE4-F1
#
_cell.length_a   1.000
_cell.length_b   1.000
_cell.length_c   1.000
_cell.angle_alpha   90.00
_cell.angle_beta   90.00
_cell.angle_gamma   90.00
#
_symmetry.space_group_name_H-M   'P 1'
#
loop_
_entity.id
_entity.type
_entity.pdbx_description
1 polymer ?
#
loop_
_entity_poly.entity_id
_entity_poly.type
_entity_poly.pdbx_seq_one_letter_code
_entity_poly.pdbx_strand_id
1 'polypeptide(L)'
;MKRKKWSELEERTLLAKYSDLLTSGTLAKLKTREKKFKPIAEHVNSVHHLRDPINFPFKWSWRDVSIKVQNMCHQYLGVKQKIRVSDREDDWEDGENHWENFMKVGVRTTDIAY
;
A
#
# COMPACT_ATOMS: atom_id res chain seq x y z
N MET A 1 -11.25 16.60 16.37
CA MET A 1 -9.91 16.10 15.98
C MET A 1 -9.81 16.08 14.45
N LYS A 2 -8.70 16.54 13.86
CA LYS A 2 -8.49 16.42 12.40
C LYS A 2 -8.35 14.94 12.03
N ARG A 3 -9.10 14.49 11.01
CA ARG A 3 -8.97 13.13 10.45
C ARG A 3 -7.55 12.98 9.88
N LYS A 4 -6.83 11.93 10.30
CA LYS A 4 -5.53 11.60 9.69
C LYS A 4 -5.72 11.31 8.21
N LYS A 5 -4.83 11.84 7.36
CA LYS A 5 -4.84 11.62 5.91
C LYS A 5 -3.44 11.26 5.46
N TRP A 6 -3.34 10.22 4.63
CA TRP A 6 -2.11 9.85 3.94
C TRP A 6 -1.85 10.82 2.81
N SER A 7 -0.63 11.32 2.71
CA SER A 7 -0.14 12.01 1.50
C SER A 7 0.27 11.00 0.44
N GLU A 8 0.26 11.42 -0.82
CA GLU A 8 0.68 10.55 -1.93
C GLU A 8 2.14 10.09 -1.77
N LEU A 9 3.02 10.96 -1.24
CA LEU A 9 4.42 10.63 -1.04
C LEU A 9 4.62 9.56 0.05
N GLU A 10 3.85 9.62 1.13
CA GLU A 10 3.84 8.58 2.16
C GLU A 10 3.32 7.25 1.60
N GLU A 11 2.28 7.28 0.76
CA GLU A 11 1.73 6.09 0.09
C GLU A 11 2.76 5.44 -0.83
N ARG A 12 3.46 6.23 -1.66
CA ARG A 12 4.54 5.74 -2.52
C ARG A 12 5.66 5.09 -1.70
N THR A 13 6.05 5.71 -0.59
CA THR A 13 7.10 5.19 0.31
C THR A 13 6.67 3.89 0.99
N LEU A 14 5.42 3.83 1.45
CA LEU A 14 4.82 2.62 2.02
C LEU A 14 4.85 1.47 1.02
N LEU A 15 4.39 1.69 -0.21
CA LEU A 15 4.33 0.66 -1.26
C LEU A 15 5.72 0.20 -1.68
N ALA A 16 6.68 1.11 -1.81
CA ALA A 16 8.06 0.77 -2.12
C ALA A 16 8.64 -0.16 -1.04
N LYS A 17 8.54 0.23 0.24
CA LYS A 17 9.09 -0.59 1.33
C LYS A 17 8.36 -1.92 1.48
N TYR A 18 7.05 -1.95 1.26
CA TYR A 18 6.27 -3.19 1.26
C TYR A 18 6.79 -4.14 0.17
N SER A 19 6.98 -3.63 -1.05
CA SER A 19 7.50 -4.39 -2.20
C SER A 19 8.91 -4.93 -1.95
N ASP A 20 9.80 -4.15 -1.33
CA ASP A 20 11.14 -4.62 -0.95
C ASP A 20 11.09 -5.80 0.02
N LEU A 21 10.21 -5.72 1.04
CA LEU A 21 10.06 -6.79 2.03
C LEU A 21 9.39 -8.04 1.43
N LEU A 22 8.51 -7.85 0.45
CA LEU A 22 7.86 -8.92 -0.28
C LEU A 22 8.86 -9.66 -1.18
N THR A 23 9.55 -8.94 -2.06
CA THR A 23 10.52 -9.48 -3.03
C THR A 23 11.72 -10.14 -2.36
N SER A 24 12.16 -9.65 -1.19
CA SER A 24 13.20 -10.29 -0.39
C SER A 24 12.74 -11.55 0.36
N GLY A 25 11.46 -11.92 0.28
CA GLY A 25 10.86 -13.02 1.03
C GLY A 25 10.78 -12.77 2.54
N THR A 26 11.07 -11.55 2.99
CA THR A 26 11.05 -11.18 4.42
C THR A 26 9.65 -11.28 4.98
N LEU A 27 8.63 -10.83 4.23
CA LEU A 27 7.23 -10.89 4.69
C LEU A 27 6.75 -12.32 4.95
N ALA A 28 7.22 -13.30 4.18
CA ALA A 28 6.84 -14.71 4.35
C ALA A 28 7.41 -15.32 5.65
N LYS A 29 8.57 -14.84 6.11
CA LYS A 29 9.25 -15.33 7.33
C LYS A 29 8.62 -14.76 8.61
N LEU A 30 7.88 -13.66 8.52
CA LEU A 30 7.35 -12.94 9.67
C LEU A 30 5.93 -13.41 10.01
N LYS A 31 5.73 -13.96 11.22
CA LYS A 31 4.46 -14.60 11.61
C LYS A 31 3.33 -13.64 11.95
N THR A 32 3.64 -12.46 12.52
CA THR A 32 2.60 -11.54 13.04
C THR A 32 2.46 -10.29 12.16
N ARG A 33 1.24 -9.74 12.08
CA ARG A 33 0.98 -8.47 11.37
C ARG A 33 1.88 -7.35 11.89
N GLU A 34 2.05 -7.23 13.19
CA GLU A 34 2.94 -6.23 13.76
C GLU A 34 4.37 -6.37 13.22
N LYS A 35 4.94 -7.58 13.25
CA LYS A 35 6.29 -7.82 12.70
C LYS A 35 6.38 -7.47 11.22
N LYS A 36 5.34 -7.78 10.43
CA LYS A 36 5.29 -7.45 8.99
C LYS A 36 5.22 -5.94 8.74
N PHE A 37 4.38 -5.20 9.48
CA PHE A 37 4.04 -3.80 9.16
C PHE A 37 4.79 -2.75 9.98
N LYS A 38 5.32 -3.11 11.15
CA LYS A 38 6.16 -2.21 11.97
C LYS A 38 7.38 -1.66 11.22
N PRO A 39 8.23 -2.47 10.53
CA PRO A 39 9.38 -1.92 9.81
C PRO A 39 8.97 -0.97 8.67
N ILE A 40 7.77 -1.16 8.09
CA ILE A 40 7.24 -0.27 7.06
C ILE A 40 6.81 1.06 7.69
N ALA A 41 6.07 1.02 8.80
CA ALA A 41 5.66 2.22 9.52
C ALA A 41 6.87 3.03 10.00
N GLU A 42 7.88 2.37 10.56
CA GLU A 42 9.14 3.00 10.99
C GLU A 42 9.85 3.67 9.82
N HIS A 43 9.93 2.99 8.66
CA HIS A 43 10.54 3.57 7.47
C HIS A 43 9.79 4.80 6.96
N VAL A 44 8.47 4.73 6.79
CA VAL A 44 7.64 5.88 6.36
C VAL A 44 7.82 7.05 7.32
N ASN A 45 7.74 6.82 8.62
CA ASN A 45 7.94 7.87 9.61
C ASN A 45 9.35 8.47 9.55
N SER A 46 10.38 7.66 9.32
CA SER A 46 11.78 8.12 9.23
C SER A 46 12.07 8.98 8.00
N VAL A 47 11.32 8.78 6.92
CA VAL A 47 11.47 9.53 5.66
C VAL A 47 10.66 10.81 5.69
N HIS A 48 9.50 10.81 6.37
CA HIS A 48 8.52 11.90 6.32
C HIS A 48 8.38 12.61 7.67
N HIS A 49 7.58 12.05 8.58
CA HIS A 49 7.21 12.70 9.84
C HIS A 49 8.40 13.13 10.70
N LEU A 50 9.45 12.32 10.80
CA LEU A 50 10.63 12.64 11.60
C LEU A 50 11.54 13.70 10.96
N ARG A 51 11.44 13.91 9.64
CA ARG A 51 12.23 14.91 8.91
C ARG A 51 11.49 16.24 8.77
N ASP A 52 10.20 16.18 8.51
CA ASP A 52 9.36 17.34 8.27
C ASP A 52 7.95 17.13 8.88
N PRO A 53 7.82 17.32 10.20
CA PRO A 53 6.53 17.18 10.87
C PRO A 53 5.53 18.30 10.54
N ILE A 54 5.96 19.37 9.86
CA ILE A 54 5.05 20.45 9.44
C ILE A 54 4.23 19.98 8.25
N ASN A 55 4.89 19.43 7.22
CA ASN A 55 4.21 18.91 6.03
C ASN A 55 3.68 17.48 6.23
N PHE A 56 4.28 16.69 7.12
CA PHE A 56 3.86 15.33 7.47
C PHE A 56 3.52 15.22 8.96
N PRO A 57 2.39 15.81 9.41
CA PRO A 57 2.09 15.95 10.84
C PRO A 57 1.70 14.65 11.55
N PHE A 58 1.44 13.58 10.80
CA PHE A 58 0.95 12.33 11.36
C PHE A 58 2.07 11.28 11.44
N LYS A 59 2.30 10.79 12.66
CA LYS A 59 3.05 9.54 12.86
C LYS A 59 2.11 8.35 12.64
N TRP A 60 2.57 7.41 11.81
CA TRP A 60 1.83 6.20 11.46
C TRP A 60 2.25 5.03 12.32
N SER A 61 1.28 4.29 12.85
CA SER A 61 1.53 3.02 13.53
C SER A 61 1.54 1.87 12.52
N TRP A 62 2.04 0.70 12.96
CA TRP A 62 1.94 -0.52 12.16
C TRP A 62 0.48 -0.90 11.84
N ARG A 63 -0.48 -0.54 12.71
CA ARG A 63 -1.92 -0.75 12.50
C ARG A 63 -2.42 0.11 11.36
N ASP A 64 -2.08 1.40 11.38
CA ASP A 64 -2.46 2.35 10.32
C ASP A 64 -1.94 1.90 8.95
N VAL A 65 -0.67 1.48 8.89
CA VAL A 65 -0.06 0.93 7.66
C VAL A 65 -0.80 -0.33 7.22
N SER A 66 -1.09 -1.26 8.14
CA SER A 66 -1.76 -2.51 7.78
C SER A 66 -3.18 -2.29 7.23
N ILE A 67 -3.92 -1.31 7.79
CA ILE A 67 -5.24 -0.92 7.30
C ILE A 67 -5.10 -0.24 5.93
N LYS A 68 -4.11 0.64 5.75
CA LYS A 68 -3.87 1.32 4.48
C LYS A 68 -3.53 0.32 3.37
N VAL A 69 -2.65 -0.66 3.62
CA VAL A 69 -2.33 -1.73 2.66
C VAL A 69 -3.57 -2.56 2.32
N GLN A 70 -4.35 -2.97 3.33
CA GLN A 70 -5.59 -3.72 3.10
C GLN A 70 -6.59 -2.93 2.25
N ASN A 71 -6.79 -1.65 2.55
CA ASN A 71 -7.68 -0.78 1.79
C ASN A 71 -7.22 -0.60 0.34
N MET A 72 -5.91 -0.45 0.10
CA MET A 72 -5.36 -0.37 -1.25
C MET A 72 -5.53 -1.69 -2.02
N CYS A 73 -5.39 -2.83 -1.34
CA CYS A 73 -5.66 -4.14 -1.93
C CYS A 73 -7.14 -4.30 -2.31
N HIS A 74 -8.06 -3.93 -1.41
CA HIS A 74 -9.49 -3.96 -1.71
C HIS A 74 -9.87 -3.02 -2.87
N GLN A 75 -9.28 -1.82 -2.94
CA GLN A 75 -9.46 -0.90 -4.07
C GLN A 75 -8.96 -1.51 -5.38
N TYR A 76 -7.75 -2.10 -5.36
CA TYR A 76 -7.19 -2.80 -6.51
C TYR A 76 -8.13 -3.91 -7.00
N LEU A 77 -8.56 -4.80 -6.10
CA LEU A 77 -9.47 -5.90 -6.46
C LEU A 77 -10.81 -5.40 -6.99
N GLY A 78 -11.36 -4.33 -6.40
CA GLY A 78 -12.60 -3.71 -6.87
C GLY A 78 -12.48 -3.10 -8.26
N VAL A 79 -11.36 -2.44 -8.57
CA VAL A 79 -11.09 -1.93 -9.92
C VAL A 79 -10.85 -3.09 -10.88
N LYS A 80 -10.04 -4.08 -10.50
CA LYS A 80 -9.75 -5.26 -11.31
C LYS A 80 -11.03 -6.00 -11.72
N GLN A 81 -12.01 -6.10 -10.83
CA GLN A 81 -13.30 -6.71 -11.15
C GLN A 81 -14.10 -5.90 -12.16
N LYS A 82 -14.04 -4.57 -12.11
CA LYS A 82 -14.79 -3.68 -13.03
C LYS A 82 -14.25 -3.72 -14.45
N ILE A 83 -12.94 -3.84 -14.59
CA ILE A 83 -12.27 -3.87 -15.90
C ILE A 83 -12.25 -5.26 -16.53
N ARG A 84 -12.80 -6.26 -15.85
CA ARG A 84 -12.81 -7.64 -16.32
C ARG A 84 -13.78 -7.77 -17.49
N VAL A 85 -13.24 -7.89 -18.71
CA VAL A 85 -14.01 -8.05 -19.96
C VAL A 85 -14.46 -9.49 -20.11
N SER A 86 -13.61 -10.46 -19.76
CA SER A 86 -13.94 -11.89 -19.79
C SER A 86 -13.16 -12.65 -18.71
N ASP A 87 -13.37 -13.96 -18.60
CA ASP A 87 -12.66 -14.76 -17.60
C ASP A 87 -11.13 -14.72 -17.74
N ARG A 88 -10.62 -14.35 -18.92
CA ARG A 88 -9.20 -14.35 -19.29
C ARG A 88 -8.66 -12.99 -19.73
N GLU A 89 -9.48 -11.94 -19.71
CA GLU A 89 -9.13 -10.65 -20.29
C GLU A 89 -9.62 -9.49 -19.40
N ASP A 90 -8.69 -8.62 -19.04
CA ASP A 90 -8.91 -7.40 -18.26
C ASP A 90 -8.53 -6.20 -19.14
N ASP A 91 -9.36 -5.15 -19.15
CA ASP A 91 -9.07 -3.87 -19.81
C ASP A 91 -8.20 -2.99 -18.90
N TRP A 92 -6.88 -3.24 -18.97
CA TRP A 92 -5.91 -2.54 -18.13
C TRP A 92 -5.88 -1.03 -18.34
N GLU A 93 -6.24 -0.55 -19.53
CA GLU A 93 -6.31 0.87 -19.87
C GLU A 93 -7.48 1.53 -19.12
N ASP A 94 -8.64 0.86 -19.04
CA ASP A 94 -9.76 1.30 -18.20
C ASP A 94 -9.40 1.30 -16.70
N GLY A 95 -8.46 0.45 -16.28
CA GLY A 95 -8.01 0.35 -14.90
C GLY A 95 -7.38 1.65 -14.36
N GLU A 96 -6.59 2.34 -15.17
CA GLU A 96 -6.01 3.64 -14.80
C GLU A 96 -7.09 4.75 -14.71
N ASN A 97 -8.15 4.67 -15.53
CA ASN A 97 -9.29 5.58 -15.46
C ASN A 97 -10.09 5.43 -14.17
N HIS A 98 -10.24 4.21 -13.65
CA HIS A 98 -10.93 3.98 -12.37
C HIS A 98 -10.08 4.36 -11.15
N TRP A 99 -8.75 4.22 -11.25
CA TRP A 99 -7.84 4.59 -10.16
C TRP A 99 -6.42 4.83 -10.68
N GLU A 100 -5.93 6.06 -10.58
CA GLU A 100 -4.59 6.46 -11.07
C GLU A 100 -3.41 5.66 -10.46
N ASN A 101 -3.62 5.02 -9.30
CA ASN A 101 -2.61 4.16 -8.67
C ASN A 101 -2.82 2.67 -8.94
N PHE A 102 -3.76 2.30 -9.81
CA PHE A 102 -4.13 0.92 -10.11
C PHE A 102 -2.92 0.08 -10.54
N MET A 103 -2.17 0.54 -11.54
CA MET A 103 -0.97 -0.15 -12.02
C MET A 103 0.17 -0.13 -10.99
N LYS A 104 0.32 0.98 -10.25
CA LYS A 104 1.37 1.14 -9.23
C LYS A 104 1.18 0.20 -8.04
N VAL A 105 -0.06 -0.16 -7.73
CA VAL A 105 -0.44 -1.08 -6.64
C VAL A 105 -0.49 -2.51 -7.14
N GLY A 106 -1.10 -2.76 -8.31
CA GLY A 106 -1.24 -4.09 -8.90
C GLY A 106 0.07 -4.83 -9.12
N VAL A 107 1.13 -4.13 -9.53
CA VAL A 107 2.47 -4.72 -9.72
C VAL A 107 3.14 -5.09 -8.38
N ARG A 108 2.63 -4.61 -7.23
CA ARG A 108 3.27 -4.73 -5.92
C ARG A 108 2.43 -5.44 -4.84
N THR A 109 1.17 -5.78 -5.13
CA THR A 109 0.23 -6.35 -4.14
C THR A 109 -0.43 -7.67 -4.56
N THR A 110 -0.09 -8.25 -5.71
CA THR A 110 -0.66 -9.54 -6.16
C THR A 110 -0.32 -10.72 -5.24
N ASP A 111 0.63 -10.57 -4.31
CA ASP A 111 0.97 -11.58 -3.30
C ASP A 111 0.25 -11.38 -1.96
N ILE A 112 -0.82 -10.58 -1.90
CA ILE A 112 -1.60 -10.36 -0.65
C ILE A 112 -2.82 -11.31 -0.55
N ALA A 113 -3.01 -12.22 -1.50
CA ALA A 113 -3.97 -13.30 -1.35
C ALA A 113 -3.28 -14.53 -0.71
N TYR A 114 -3.64 -14.79 0.55
CA TYR A 114 -3.28 -15.90 1.45
C TYR A 114 -2.08 -15.66 2.40
#